data_AF-A0A8S3TZD7-F1
#
_entry.id   AF-A0A8S3TZD7-F1
#
_cell.length_a   1.000
_cell.length_b   1.000
_cell.length_c   1.000
_cell.angle_alpha   90.00
_cell.angle_beta   90.00
_cell.angle_gamma   90.00
#
_symmetry.space_group_name_H-M   'P 1'
#
loop_
_entity.id
_entity.type
_entity.pdbx_description
1 polymer ?
#
loop_
_entity_poly.entity_id
_entity_poly.type
_entity_poly.pdbx_seq_one_letter_code
_entity_poly.pdbx_strand_id
1 'polypeptide(L)'
;MTIPTGVTKANKEIQTVHKLQWDQTDLPQYIESVQTEVSKLQLTQNQSSSIQNITKALLTASNKAVPTKPIKLKGPKWKASPRVKKHLKNCKQLYSKWKSEGKQADHPFRKQLKAEKKNLRSQQRKEHAEDRLNLYQQIMDNPSTDLFYKLINRNRSKPRTNSTGIDIEGELEFNPAIQRKAFAKYYEDLSIPKESKFDNSYLELCQIRQHLVEEVLYNQQTTIEPYKEDDVSKAIDNLNSGKSPDEYGLCAEHLKLAKETFLNLNFGNANSTHPVWDSVEQNLIEIRKASTKVRMLTGTYMVQADKHKFSQYTIDPTCLLCHREIEDILHVLTQCPVLCNERKEYFTPIKQLVTENSPPGTWELLFNNKLAVTQLVLDCTKYMKQLGFKEELILKLETFTRHFCFKLHYRRISLLKKLDG
;
A
#
# COMPACT_ATOMS: atom_id res chain seq x y z
N MET A 1 -45.11 -26.70 6.33
CA MET A 1 -44.57 -25.33 6.53
C MET A 1 -43.14 -25.31 6.04
N THR A 2 -42.97 -24.87 4.79
CA THR A 2 -41.70 -24.86 4.06
C THR A 2 -41.13 -23.45 4.09
N ILE A 3 -39.93 -23.29 4.65
CA ILE A 3 -39.21 -22.02 4.68
C ILE A 3 -38.53 -21.83 3.31
N PRO A 4 -38.74 -20.71 2.58
CA PRO A 4 -38.09 -20.49 1.30
C PRO A 4 -36.63 -20.04 1.53
N THR A 5 -35.67 -20.87 1.12
CA THR A 5 -34.26 -20.49 1.01
C THR A 5 -34.04 -19.67 -0.26
N GLY A 6 -34.24 -18.36 -0.16
CA GLY A 6 -33.97 -17.38 -1.21
C GLY A 6 -32.94 -16.34 -0.76
N VAL A 7 -31.70 -16.75 -0.48
CA VAL A 7 -30.58 -15.79 -0.34
C VAL A 7 -29.86 -15.74 -1.68
N THR A 8 -30.15 -14.68 -2.42
CA THR A 8 -29.63 -14.37 -3.74
C THR A 8 -28.12 -14.15 -3.73
N LYS A 9 -27.46 -14.69 -4.75
CA LYS A 9 -26.03 -14.58 -5.09
C LYS A 9 -25.64 -13.15 -5.53
N ALA A 10 -25.82 -12.14 -4.68
CA ALA A 10 -25.43 -10.76 -4.98
C ALA A 10 -24.26 -10.35 -4.08
N ASN A 11 -23.03 -10.81 -4.38
CA ASN A 11 -21.79 -10.21 -3.87
C ASN A 11 -20.53 -10.81 -4.53
N LYS A 12 -20.64 -11.19 -5.80
CA LYS A 12 -19.48 -11.49 -6.64
C LYS A 12 -19.34 -10.36 -7.65
N GLU A 13 -18.10 -9.89 -7.79
CA GLU A 13 -17.62 -8.98 -8.84
C GLU A 13 -17.60 -7.49 -8.51
N ILE A 14 -16.78 -7.11 -7.53
CA ILE A 14 -15.87 -5.99 -7.77
C ILE A 14 -14.65 -6.62 -8.48
N GLN A 15 -14.77 -6.81 -9.80
CA GLN A 15 -13.60 -7.14 -10.61
C GLN A 15 -12.63 -5.96 -10.50
N THR A 16 -11.41 -6.25 -10.06
CA THR A 16 -10.29 -5.30 -10.06
C THR A 16 -10.23 -4.58 -11.40
N VAL A 17 -10.38 -3.27 -11.37
CA VAL A 17 -10.29 -2.38 -12.53
C VAL A 17 -8.95 -2.68 -13.23
N HIS A 18 -9.02 -3.34 -14.38
CA HIS A 18 -7.84 -3.52 -15.22
C HIS A 18 -7.39 -2.14 -15.69
N LYS A 19 -6.12 -1.81 -15.43
CA LYS A 19 -5.49 -0.59 -15.93
C LYS A 19 -5.50 -0.63 -17.46
N LEU A 20 -6.10 0.36 -18.11
CA LEU A 20 -6.03 0.50 -19.57
C LEU A 20 -4.56 0.53 -20.01
N GLN A 21 -4.25 -0.22 -21.06
CA GLN A 21 -2.95 -0.13 -21.75
C GLN A 21 -3.07 0.98 -22.80
N TRP A 22 -2.94 2.23 -22.33
CA TRP A 22 -3.12 3.44 -23.13
C TRP A 22 -2.18 3.52 -24.33
N ASP A 23 -1.01 2.88 -24.25
CA ASP A 23 -0.04 2.71 -25.34
C ASP A 23 -0.58 1.89 -26.52
N GLN A 24 -1.62 1.09 -26.29
CA GLN A 24 -2.23 0.17 -27.26
C GLN A 24 -3.69 0.49 -27.53
N THR A 25 -4.21 1.57 -26.94
CA THR A 25 -5.61 1.96 -27.04
C THR A 25 -5.75 3.01 -28.13
N ASP A 26 -6.60 2.75 -29.12
CA ASP A 26 -7.03 3.79 -30.06
C ASP A 26 -7.92 4.79 -29.31
N LEU A 27 -7.38 5.98 -29.05
CA LEU A 27 -8.01 6.99 -28.20
C LEU A 27 -9.34 7.50 -28.77
N PRO A 28 -9.44 7.89 -30.07
CA PRO A 28 -10.72 8.17 -30.72
C PRO A 28 -11.74 7.05 -30.56
N GLN A 29 -11.34 5.80 -30.81
CA GLN A 29 -12.24 4.65 -30.71
C GLN A 29 -12.70 4.38 -29.26
N TYR A 30 -11.82 4.61 -28.29
CA TYR A 30 -12.14 4.50 -26.87
C TYR A 30 -13.16 5.56 -26.43
N ILE A 31 -12.96 6.82 -26.82
CA ILE A 31 -13.89 7.91 -26.48
C ILE A 31 -15.28 7.64 -27.08
N GLU A 32 -15.36 7.27 -28.35
CA GLU A 32 -16.62 6.89 -29.02
C GLU A 32 -17.30 5.71 -28.32
N SER A 33 -16.51 4.70 -27.93
CA SER A 33 -17.01 3.52 -27.22
C SER A 33 -17.52 3.87 -25.82
N VAL A 34 -16.84 4.75 -25.09
CA VAL A 34 -17.28 5.22 -23.77
C VAL A 34 -18.58 5.98 -23.89
N GLN A 35 -18.68 6.94 -24.82
CA GLN A 35 -19.91 7.71 -25.05
C GLN A 35 -21.07 6.78 -25.39
N THR A 36 -20.86 5.84 -26.32
CA THR A 36 -21.86 4.85 -26.73
C THR A 36 -22.34 3.96 -25.57
N GLU A 37 -21.43 3.49 -24.71
CA GLU A 37 -21.80 2.62 -23.59
C GLU A 37 -22.41 3.40 -22.41
N VAL A 38 -22.00 4.65 -22.18
CA VAL A 38 -22.59 5.53 -21.17
C VAL A 38 -24.01 5.94 -21.57
N SER A 39 -24.27 6.26 -22.85
CA SER A 39 -25.60 6.59 -23.36
C SER A 39 -26.61 5.44 -23.23
N LYS A 40 -26.15 4.20 -23.08
CA LYS A 40 -27.02 3.01 -22.88
C LYS A 40 -27.38 2.78 -21.41
N LEU A 41 -26.78 3.51 -20.47
CA LEU A 41 -27.02 3.30 -19.05
C LEU A 41 -28.36 3.93 -18.63
N GLN A 42 -29.31 3.10 -18.24
CA GLN A 42 -30.45 3.54 -17.44
C GLN A 42 -30.01 3.64 -15.98
N LEU A 43 -29.86 4.86 -15.47
CA LEU A 43 -29.45 5.11 -14.09
C LEU A 43 -30.63 4.83 -13.15
N THR A 44 -30.46 3.87 -12.25
CA THR A 44 -31.44 3.52 -11.21
C THR A 44 -31.18 4.32 -9.94
N GLN A 45 -32.20 4.54 -9.10
CA GLN A 45 -32.08 5.25 -7.80
C GLN A 45 -31.15 4.55 -6.79
N ASN A 46 -30.68 3.33 -7.04
CA ASN A 46 -29.78 2.59 -6.16
C ASN A 46 -28.31 2.85 -6.55
N GLN A 47 -27.52 3.41 -5.61
CA GLN A 47 -26.13 3.85 -5.81
C GLN A 47 -25.18 2.72 -6.24
N SER A 48 -25.32 1.55 -5.62
CA SER A 48 -24.38 0.44 -5.82
C SER A 48 -24.51 -0.15 -7.23
N SER A 49 -25.74 -0.25 -7.75
CA SER A 49 -25.98 -0.72 -9.12
C SER A 49 -25.53 0.29 -10.16
N SER A 50 -25.73 1.60 -9.93
CA SER A 50 -25.34 2.65 -10.88
C SER A 50 -23.81 2.76 -11.04
N ILE A 51 -23.05 2.71 -9.95
CA ILE A 51 -21.57 2.73 -10.01
C ILE A 51 -21.01 1.45 -10.67
N GLN A 52 -21.60 0.29 -10.37
CA GLN A 52 -21.22 -0.97 -11.02
C GLN A 52 -21.49 -0.94 -12.52
N ASN A 53 -22.64 -0.39 -12.94
CA ASN A 53 -23.01 -0.27 -14.33
C ASN A 53 -22.08 0.67 -15.11
N ILE A 54 -21.73 1.82 -14.53
CA ILE A 54 -20.74 2.75 -15.11
C ILE A 54 -19.37 2.08 -15.23
N THR A 55 -18.92 1.41 -14.17
CA THR A 55 -17.62 0.71 -14.17
C THR A 55 -17.58 -0.37 -15.25
N LYS A 56 -18.68 -1.11 -15.43
CA LYS A 56 -18.83 -2.15 -16.45
C LYS A 56 -18.87 -1.58 -17.87
N ALA A 57 -19.55 -0.45 -18.08
CA ALA A 57 -19.58 0.26 -19.36
C ALA A 57 -18.18 0.74 -19.76
N LEU A 58 -17.45 1.38 -18.84
CA LEU A 58 -16.06 1.81 -19.06
C LEU A 58 -15.14 0.62 -19.37
N LEU A 59 -15.29 -0.51 -18.66
CA LEU A 59 -14.52 -1.72 -18.93
C LEU A 59 -14.85 -2.32 -20.31
N THR A 60 -16.11 -2.27 -20.72
CA THR A 60 -16.56 -2.77 -22.03
C THR A 60 -15.98 -1.91 -23.16
N ALA A 61 -16.02 -0.59 -23.02
CA ALA A 61 -15.42 0.35 -23.96
C ALA A 61 -13.90 0.15 -24.07
N SER A 62 -13.22 -0.02 -22.92
CA SER A 62 -11.80 -0.35 -22.87
C SER A 62 -11.45 -1.59 -23.67
N ASN A 63 -12.19 -2.68 -23.47
CA ASN A 63 -11.91 -3.95 -24.13
C ASN A 63 -12.16 -3.90 -25.64
N LYS A 64 -13.08 -3.04 -26.11
CA LYS A 64 -13.34 -2.82 -27.55
C LYS A 64 -12.22 -2.06 -28.25
N ALA A 65 -11.59 -1.13 -27.55
CA ALA A 65 -10.52 -0.28 -28.09
C ALA A 65 -9.12 -0.93 -28.06
N VAL A 66 -8.98 -2.13 -27.46
CA VAL A 66 -7.71 -2.86 -27.42
C VAL A 66 -7.71 -3.96 -28.50
N PRO A 67 -6.71 -4.01 -29.41
CA PRO A 67 -6.62 -5.03 -30.45
C PRO A 67 -6.57 -6.47 -29.89
N THR A 68 -7.59 -7.28 -30.19
CA THR A 68 -7.79 -8.64 -29.67
C THR A 68 -7.06 -9.72 -30.48
N LYS A 69 -5.73 -9.63 -30.66
CA LYS A 69 -4.97 -10.79 -31.15
C LYS A 69 -4.32 -11.54 -29.99
N PRO A 70 -4.85 -12.72 -29.59
CA PRO A 70 -4.18 -13.55 -28.59
C PRO A 70 -2.90 -14.12 -29.19
N ILE A 71 -1.77 -13.52 -28.84
CA ILE A 71 -0.45 -14.07 -29.17
C ILE A 71 -0.25 -15.31 -28.30
N LYS A 72 -0.29 -16.50 -28.91
CA LYS A 72 0.12 -17.74 -28.24
C LYS A 72 1.63 -17.74 -28.05
N LEU A 73 2.09 -17.13 -26.97
CA LEU A 73 3.49 -17.13 -26.58
C LEU A 73 3.89 -18.53 -26.08
N LYS A 74 4.72 -19.24 -26.83
CA LYS A 74 5.49 -20.38 -26.29
C LYS A 74 6.65 -19.79 -25.49
N GLY A 75 6.40 -19.54 -24.21
CA GLY A 75 7.42 -19.04 -23.28
C GLY A 75 8.62 -20.00 -23.16
N PRO A 76 9.77 -19.51 -22.65
CA PRO A 76 10.91 -20.37 -22.36
C PRO A 76 10.47 -21.52 -21.45
N LYS A 77 10.98 -22.73 -21.72
CA LYS A 77 10.71 -23.93 -20.91
C LYS A 77 11.36 -23.74 -19.54
N TRP A 78 10.65 -23.09 -18.64
CA TRP A 78 11.04 -22.99 -17.24
C TRP A 78 11.22 -24.42 -16.69
N LYS A 79 12.46 -24.77 -16.33
CA LYS A 79 12.80 -26.06 -15.73
C LYS A 79 12.46 -26.01 -14.25
N ALA A 80 11.18 -26.26 -13.92
CA ALA A 80 10.69 -26.31 -12.56
C ALA A 80 11.60 -27.13 -11.64
N SER A 81 11.95 -26.57 -10.48
CA SER A 81 12.65 -27.28 -9.40
C SER A 81 11.88 -28.54 -8.95
N PRO A 82 12.56 -29.50 -8.27
CA PRO A 82 11.88 -30.62 -7.63
C PRO A 82 10.77 -30.19 -6.66
N ARG A 83 10.95 -29.06 -5.96
CA ARG A 83 9.96 -28.49 -5.02
C ARG A 83 8.68 -28.08 -5.74
N VAL A 84 8.79 -27.35 -6.86
CA VAL A 84 7.60 -26.97 -7.65
C VAL A 84 6.98 -28.20 -8.30
N LYS A 85 7.78 -29.11 -8.87
CA LYS A 85 7.27 -30.36 -9.46
C LYS A 85 6.44 -31.17 -8.46
N LYS A 86 6.85 -31.22 -7.19
CA LYS A 86 6.08 -31.86 -6.10
C LYS A 86 4.68 -31.23 -5.95
N HIS A 87 4.61 -29.91 -5.76
CA HIS A 87 3.32 -29.22 -5.60
C HIS A 87 2.44 -29.29 -6.86
N LEU A 88 3.05 -29.27 -8.05
CA LEU A 88 2.35 -29.44 -9.32
C LEU A 88 1.72 -30.84 -9.42
N LYS A 89 2.46 -31.89 -9.03
CA LYS A 89 1.96 -33.27 -8.97
C LYS A 89 0.80 -33.40 -7.98
N ASN A 90 0.94 -32.83 -6.78
CA ASN A 90 -0.11 -32.82 -5.76
C ASN A 90 -1.38 -32.11 -6.25
N CYS A 91 -1.24 -30.96 -6.91
CA CYS A 91 -2.39 -30.25 -7.50
C CYS A 91 -3.12 -31.11 -8.54
N LYS A 92 -2.39 -31.84 -9.39
CA LYS A 92 -3.00 -32.76 -10.38
C LYS A 92 -3.73 -33.91 -9.70
N GLN A 93 -3.13 -34.52 -8.67
CA GLN A 93 -3.76 -35.60 -7.91
C GLN A 93 -5.03 -35.14 -7.20
N LEU A 94 -4.98 -34.01 -6.48
CA LEU A 94 -6.14 -33.43 -5.79
C LEU A 94 -7.25 -33.04 -6.77
N TYR A 95 -6.90 -32.48 -7.93
CA TYR A 95 -7.88 -32.18 -8.97
C TYR A 95 -8.51 -33.45 -9.54
N SER A 96 -7.73 -34.51 -9.76
CA SER A 96 -8.24 -35.80 -10.25
C SER A 96 -9.23 -36.41 -9.27
N LYS A 97 -8.91 -36.41 -7.96
CA LYS A 97 -9.80 -36.90 -6.90
C LYS A 97 -11.08 -36.07 -6.78
N TRP A 98 -10.94 -34.74 -6.77
CA TRP A 98 -12.10 -33.84 -6.77
C TRP A 98 -12.97 -34.01 -8.03
N LYS A 99 -12.36 -34.32 -9.19
CA LYS A 99 -13.07 -34.60 -10.43
C LYS A 99 -13.81 -35.93 -10.39
N SER A 100 -13.23 -36.99 -9.84
CA SER A 100 -13.90 -38.30 -9.71
C SER A 100 -15.11 -38.26 -8.78
N GLU A 101 -15.14 -37.32 -7.82
CA GLU A 101 -16.24 -37.12 -6.87
C GLU A 101 -17.23 -36.02 -7.30
N GLY A 102 -17.31 -35.73 -8.60
CA GLY A 102 -18.36 -34.84 -9.14
C GLY A 102 -18.13 -33.35 -8.95
N LYS A 103 -16.93 -32.91 -8.56
CA LYS A 103 -16.53 -31.48 -8.45
C LYS A 103 -17.43 -30.62 -7.56
N GLN A 104 -17.97 -31.18 -6.48
CA GLN A 104 -18.81 -30.43 -5.56
C GLN A 104 -18.10 -29.19 -4.98
N ALA A 105 -18.86 -28.12 -4.74
CA ALA A 105 -18.31 -26.83 -4.38
C ALA A 105 -17.65 -26.80 -3.00
N ASP A 106 -18.17 -27.53 -2.01
CA ASP A 106 -17.65 -27.54 -0.64
C ASP A 106 -16.78 -28.78 -0.33
N HIS A 107 -16.33 -29.47 -1.38
CA HIS A 107 -15.59 -30.72 -1.22
C HIS A 107 -14.23 -30.53 -0.51
N PRO A 108 -13.84 -31.41 0.43
CA PRO A 108 -12.53 -31.37 1.09
C PRO A 108 -11.34 -31.27 0.13
N PHE A 109 -11.32 -32.06 -0.97
CA PHE A 109 -10.27 -31.97 -1.97
C PHE A 109 -10.22 -30.63 -2.71
N ARG A 110 -11.33 -29.88 -2.80
CA ARG A 110 -11.33 -28.52 -3.35
C ARG A 110 -10.63 -27.54 -2.40
N LYS A 111 -10.88 -27.67 -1.09
CA LYS A 111 -10.21 -26.87 -0.05
C LYS A 111 -8.71 -27.17 -0.05
N GLN A 112 -8.32 -28.44 -0.06
CA GLN A 112 -6.93 -28.88 -0.16
C GLN A 112 -6.27 -28.41 -1.47
N LEU A 113 -6.97 -28.51 -2.62
CA LEU A 113 -6.47 -28.03 -3.91
C LEU A 113 -6.22 -26.52 -3.91
N LYS A 114 -7.08 -25.73 -3.26
CA LYS A 114 -6.88 -24.27 -3.11
C LYS A 114 -5.62 -23.97 -2.30
N ALA A 115 -5.43 -24.65 -1.17
CA ALA A 115 -4.23 -24.52 -0.36
C ALA A 115 -2.98 -24.92 -1.13
N GLU A 116 -3.01 -26.06 -1.83
CA GLU A 116 -1.86 -26.55 -2.59
C GLU A 116 -1.52 -25.67 -3.80
N LYS A 117 -2.53 -25.07 -4.46
CA LYS A 117 -2.30 -24.04 -5.48
C LYS A 117 -1.66 -22.78 -4.90
N LYS A 118 -1.96 -22.41 -3.66
CA LYS A 118 -1.29 -21.29 -2.96
C LYS A 118 0.18 -21.63 -2.68
N ASN A 119 0.46 -22.84 -2.20
CA ASN A 119 1.83 -23.33 -1.98
C ASN A 119 2.64 -23.37 -3.28
N LEU A 120 2.05 -23.91 -4.36
CA LEU A 120 2.66 -23.93 -5.69
C LEU A 120 3.07 -22.52 -6.14
N ARG A 121 2.15 -21.54 -6.04
CA ARG A 121 2.45 -20.14 -6.40
C ARG A 121 3.56 -19.54 -5.52
N SER A 122 3.56 -19.83 -4.22
CA SER A 122 4.62 -19.36 -3.33
C SER A 122 5.98 -19.90 -3.76
N GLN A 123 6.09 -21.21 -4.00
CA GLN A 123 7.35 -21.82 -4.43
C GLN A 123 7.81 -21.32 -5.80
N GLN A 124 6.89 -21.13 -6.74
CA GLN A 124 7.21 -20.51 -8.04
C GLN A 124 7.76 -19.09 -7.86
N ARG A 125 7.17 -18.28 -6.99
CA ARG A 125 7.66 -16.92 -6.72
C ARG A 125 9.04 -16.93 -6.06
N LYS A 126 9.28 -17.83 -5.10
CA LYS A 126 10.59 -18.02 -4.47
C LYS A 126 11.65 -18.37 -5.51
N GLU A 127 11.39 -19.40 -6.31
CA GLU A 127 12.33 -19.81 -7.37
C GLU A 127 12.58 -18.71 -8.41
N HIS A 128 11.56 -17.91 -8.76
CA HIS A 128 11.73 -16.74 -9.63
C HIS A 128 12.47 -15.57 -8.99
N ALA A 129 12.46 -15.45 -7.65
CA ALA A 129 13.24 -14.46 -6.91
C ALA A 129 14.69 -14.91 -6.81
N GLU A 130 14.93 -16.16 -6.37
CA GLU A 130 16.25 -16.80 -6.32
C GLU A 130 16.96 -16.74 -7.69
N ASP A 131 16.28 -17.15 -8.77
CA ASP A 131 16.83 -17.12 -10.13
C ASP A 131 17.17 -15.69 -10.60
N ARG A 132 16.47 -14.68 -10.08
CA ARG A 132 16.73 -13.28 -10.39
C ARG A 132 17.94 -12.76 -9.62
N LEU A 133 18.04 -13.09 -8.33
CA LEU A 133 19.17 -12.72 -7.49
C LEU A 133 20.45 -13.40 -7.95
N ASN A 134 20.38 -14.69 -8.30
CA ASN A 134 21.51 -15.40 -8.89
C ASN A 134 21.96 -14.76 -10.20
N LEU A 135 21.03 -14.30 -11.04
CA LEU A 135 21.37 -13.55 -12.25
C LEU A 135 22.06 -12.21 -11.92
N TYR A 136 21.56 -11.48 -10.93
CA TYR A 136 22.19 -10.23 -10.51
C TYR A 136 23.59 -10.46 -9.94
N GLN A 137 23.75 -11.45 -9.07
CA GLN A 137 25.05 -11.83 -8.52
C GLN A 137 26.02 -12.24 -9.63
N GLN A 138 25.58 -13.04 -10.62
CA GLN A 138 26.39 -13.39 -11.79
C GLN A 138 26.84 -12.16 -12.59
N ILE A 139 25.96 -11.16 -12.74
CA ILE A 139 26.31 -9.90 -13.42
C ILE A 139 27.34 -9.11 -12.61
N MET A 140 27.18 -9.06 -11.29
CA MET A 140 28.11 -8.35 -10.40
C MET A 140 29.49 -9.02 -10.34
N ASP A 141 29.52 -10.36 -10.27
CA ASP A 141 30.75 -11.14 -10.16
C ASP A 141 31.53 -11.19 -11.48
N ASN A 142 30.82 -11.27 -12.62
CA ASN A 142 31.43 -11.38 -13.93
C ASN A 142 30.62 -10.62 -15.00
N PRO A 143 30.77 -9.29 -15.10
CA PRO A 143 30.01 -8.50 -16.03
C PRO A 143 30.37 -8.88 -17.47
N SER A 144 29.40 -9.46 -18.19
CA SER A 144 29.54 -9.82 -19.60
C SER A 144 28.38 -9.28 -20.42
N THR A 145 28.66 -9.07 -21.71
CA THR A 145 27.66 -8.58 -22.68
C THR A 145 26.46 -9.52 -22.76
N ASP A 146 26.68 -10.84 -22.67
CA ASP A 146 25.63 -11.85 -22.70
C ASP A 146 24.69 -11.79 -21.48
N LEU A 147 25.24 -11.60 -20.28
CA LEU A 147 24.45 -11.46 -19.06
C LEU A 147 23.66 -10.15 -19.04
N PHE A 148 24.22 -9.07 -19.58
CA PHE A 148 23.53 -7.81 -19.78
C PHE A 148 22.34 -7.93 -20.74
N TYR A 149 22.51 -8.57 -21.90
CA TYR A 149 21.39 -8.84 -22.81
C TYR A 149 20.37 -9.81 -22.21
N LYS A 150 20.79 -10.77 -21.37
CA LYS A 150 19.88 -11.65 -20.62
C LYS A 150 19.01 -10.85 -19.65
N LEU A 151 19.56 -9.83 -18.98
CA LEU A 151 18.81 -8.90 -18.12
C LEU A 151 17.80 -8.08 -18.95
N ILE A 152 18.23 -7.48 -20.05
CA ILE A 152 17.35 -6.71 -20.97
C ILE A 152 16.18 -7.59 -21.44
N ASN A 153 16.47 -8.79 -21.92
CA ASN A 153 15.44 -9.71 -22.43
C ASN A 153 14.46 -10.17 -21.35
N ARG A 154 14.89 -10.24 -20.09
CA ARG A 154 14.02 -10.59 -18.95
C ARG A 154 13.09 -9.44 -18.56
N ASN A 155 13.51 -8.20 -18.75
CA ASN A 155 12.73 -7.01 -18.44
C ASN A 155 11.82 -6.55 -19.60
N ARG A 156 12.00 -7.09 -20.80
CA ARG A 156 11.11 -6.82 -21.95
C ARG A 156 9.74 -7.46 -21.75
N SER A 157 8.70 -6.68 -22.03
CA SER A 157 7.30 -7.17 -22.11
C SER A 157 7.11 -8.21 -23.23
N LYS A 158 7.92 -8.15 -24.29
CA LYS A 158 7.94 -9.10 -25.42
C LYS A 158 9.39 -9.53 -25.74
N PRO A 159 9.82 -10.77 -25.39
CA PRO A 159 11.23 -11.17 -25.47
C PRO A 159 11.76 -11.43 -26.89
N ARG A 160 10.98 -11.21 -27.96
CA ARG A 160 11.35 -11.57 -29.35
C ARG A 160 11.10 -10.49 -30.40
N THR A 161 10.76 -9.26 -30.02
CA THR A 161 10.84 -8.15 -30.96
C THR A 161 12.31 -7.80 -31.15
N ASN A 162 12.88 -8.22 -32.30
CA ASN A 162 14.19 -7.76 -32.75
C ASN A 162 14.11 -6.24 -32.88
N SER A 163 14.55 -5.54 -31.84
CA SER A 163 14.67 -4.09 -31.83
C SER A 163 16.00 -3.81 -32.50
N THR A 164 15.93 -3.30 -33.72
CA THR A 164 17.10 -2.83 -34.46
C THR A 164 17.66 -1.55 -33.85
N GLY A 165 16.83 -0.78 -33.14
CA GLY A 165 17.23 0.43 -32.42
C GLY A 165 16.60 0.59 -31.05
N ILE A 166 17.08 1.58 -30.31
CA ILE A 166 16.56 2.05 -29.01
C ILE A 166 16.13 3.50 -29.19
N ASP A 167 14.93 3.84 -28.73
CA ASP A 167 14.51 5.24 -28.64
C ASP A 167 15.24 5.90 -27.46
N ILE A 168 16.05 6.91 -27.74
CA ILE A 168 16.78 7.72 -26.78
C ILE A 168 16.34 9.17 -27.00
N GLU A 169 15.57 9.71 -26.06
CA GLU A 169 15.12 11.12 -26.09
C GLU A 169 14.32 11.48 -27.37
N GLY A 170 13.60 10.52 -27.95
CA GLY A 170 12.76 10.71 -29.15
C GLY A 170 13.46 10.34 -30.46
N GLU A 171 14.74 9.96 -30.41
CA GLU A 171 15.51 9.53 -31.58
C GLU A 171 15.80 8.03 -31.53
N LEU A 172 15.56 7.35 -32.66
CA LEU A 172 15.79 5.91 -32.76
C LEU A 172 17.27 5.64 -33.10
N GLU A 173 18.03 5.14 -32.13
CA GLU A 173 19.46 4.88 -32.23
C GLU A 173 19.77 3.42 -32.53
N PHE A 174 20.64 3.16 -33.51
CA PHE A 174 21.01 1.82 -33.98
C PHE A 174 22.45 1.41 -33.59
N ASN A 175 23.28 2.36 -33.17
CA ASN A 175 24.68 2.12 -32.82
C ASN A 175 24.81 1.39 -31.46
N PRO A 176 25.38 0.17 -31.42
CA PRO A 176 25.51 -0.59 -30.17
C PRO A 176 26.29 0.11 -29.07
N ALA A 177 27.27 0.96 -29.40
CA ALA A 177 28.04 1.70 -28.41
C ALA A 177 27.20 2.81 -27.75
N ILE A 178 26.38 3.52 -28.53
CA ILE A 178 25.49 4.57 -28.04
C ILE A 178 24.35 3.95 -27.23
N GLN A 179 23.76 2.87 -27.73
CA GLN A 179 22.76 2.07 -27.02
C GLN A 179 23.26 1.58 -25.65
N ARG A 180 24.50 1.08 -25.56
CA ARG A 180 25.11 0.69 -24.27
C ARG A 180 25.24 1.86 -23.32
N LYS A 181 25.72 3.02 -23.78
CA LYS A 181 25.80 4.24 -22.96
C LYS A 181 24.43 4.71 -22.50
N ALA A 182 23.43 4.67 -23.38
CA ALA A 182 22.07 5.06 -23.05
C ALA A 182 21.41 4.14 -22.02
N PHE A 183 21.63 2.82 -22.12
CA PHE A 183 21.19 1.90 -21.08
C PHE A 183 21.94 2.13 -19.76
N ALA A 184 23.26 2.36 -19.80
CA ALA A 184 24.03 2.67 -18.60
C ALA A 184 23.47 3.91 -17.90
N LYS A 185 23.26 5.00 -18.67
CA LYS A 185 22.61 6.23 -18.22
C LYS A 185 21.21 5.97 -17.67
N TYR A 186 20.39 5.16 -18.35
CA TYR A 186 19.04 4.82 -17.88
C TYR A 186 19.05 4.07 -16.54
N TYR A 187 19.94 3.09 -16.36
CA TYR A 187 20.03 2.36 -15.10
C TYR A 187 20.68 3.19 -13.98
N GLU A 188 21.63 4.05 -14.31
CA GLU A 188 22.18 5.07 -13.42
C GLU A 188 21.07 6.05 -12.99
N ASP A 189 20.26 6.51 -13.93
CA ASP A 189 19.09 7.37 -13.71
C ASP A 189 18.02 6.71 -12.83
N LEU A 190 17.86 5.39 -12.92
CA LEU A 190 16.98 4.62 -12.03
C LEU A 190 17.57 4.50 -10.61
N SER A 191 18.90 4.56 -10.48
CA SER A 191 19.61 4.45 -9.20
C SER A 191 19.73 5.79 -8.47
N ILE A 192 19.64 6.90 -9.20
CA ILE A 192 19.68 8.26 -8.67
C ILE A 192 18.24 8.73 -8.43
N PRO A 193 17.83 9.11 -7.21
CA PRO A 193 16.52 9.68 -6.97
C PRO A 193 16.39 10.99 -7.75
N LYS A 194 15.73 10.94 -8.92
CA LYS A 194 15.36 12.14 -9.66
C LYS A 194 14.12 12.74 -9.02
N GLU A 195 14.02 14.07 -9.05
CA GLU A 195 12.75 14.76 -8.79
C GLU A 195 11.68 14.11 -9.67
N SER A 196 10.66 13.53 -9.05
CA SER A 196 9.57 12.90 -9.78
C SER A 196 8.87 13.99 -10.58
N LYS A 197 9.14 14.07 -11.89
CA LYS A 197 8.24 14.74 -12.83
C LYS A 197 6.95 13.94 -12.79
N PHE A 198 6.04 14.34 -11.91
CA PHE A 198 4.71 13.78 -11.87
C PHE A 198 4.10 14.00 -13.25
N ASP A 199 3.49 12.95 -13.78
CA ASP A 199 2.69 13.04 -15.00
C ASP A 199 1.47 13.91 -14.68
N ASN A 200 1.63 15.22 -14.89
CA ASN A 200 0.60 16.22 -14.58
C ASN A 200 -0.66 15.96 -15.41
N SER A 201 -0.52 15.44 -16.64
CA SER A 201 -1.65 15.05 -17.47
C SER A 201 -2.42 13.88 -16.85
N TYR A 202 -1.72 12.88 -16.30
CA TYR A 202 -2.36 11.80 -15.55
C TYR A 202 -3.01 12.29 -14.25
N LEU A 203 -2.39 13.26 -13.56
CA LEU A 203 -2.94 13.87 -12.36
C LEU A 203 -4.24 14.63 -12.67
N GLU A 204 -4.26 15.46 -13.72
CA GLU A 204 -5.44 16.18 -14.19
C GLU A 204 -6.57 15.22 -14.55
N LEU A 205 -6.28 14.11 -15.24
CA LEU A 205 -7.29 13.10 -15.55
C LEU A 205 -7.84 12.40 -14.31
N CYS A 206 -7.00 12.13 -13.30
CA CYS A 206 -7.46 11.61 -12.01
C CYS A 206 -8.39 12.62 -11.32
N GLN A 207 -8.06 13.90 -11.36
CA GLN A 207 -8.87 14.98 -10.79
C GLN A 207 -10.21 15.14 -11.50
N ILE A 208 -10.24 15.10 -12.84
CA ILE A 208 -11.48 15.14 -13.64
C ILE A 208 -12.37 13.95 -13.27
N ARG A 209 -11.81 12.75 -13.17
CA ARG A 209 -12.56 11.55 -12.79
C ARG A 209 -13.13 11.66 -11.39
N GLN A 210 -12.36 12.21 -10.45
CA GLN A 210 -12.81 12.45 -9.09
C GLN A 210 -13.94 13.49 -9.04
N HIS A 211 -13.80 14.59 -9.77
CA HIS A 211 -14.82 15.63 -9.88
C HIS A 211 -16.14 15.07 -10.43
N LEU A 212 -16.09 14.25 -11.48
CA LEU A 212 -17.30 13.61 -12.04
C LEU A 212 -18.01 12.72 -11.00
N VAL A 213 -17.25 12.01 -10.16
CA VAL A 213 -17.83 11.19 -9.08
C VAL A 213 -18.45 12.09 -8.01
N GLU A 214 -17.75 13.14 -7.60
CA GLU A 214 -18.22 14.10 -6.59
C GLU A 214 -19.47 14.84 -7.05
N GLU A 215 -19.52 15.28 -8.32
CA GLU A 215 -20.66 15.97 -8.92
C GLU A 215 -21.89 15.06 -9.00
N VAL A 216 -21.73 13.79 -9.42
CA VAL A 216 -22.83 12.81 -9.43
C VAL A 216 -23.34 12.53 -8.02
N LEU A 217 -22.45 12.41 -7.03
CA LEU A 217 -22.83 12.18 -5.63
C LEU A 217 -23.52 13.40 -5.01
N TYR A 218 -23.04 14.61 -5.32
CA TYR A 218 -23.61 15.88 -4.85
C TYR A 218 -25.03 16.09 -5.40
N ASN A 219 -25.21 15.89 -6.72
CA ASN A 219 -26.50 16.05 -7.39
C ASN A 219 -27.54 15.02 -6.93
N GLN A 220 -27.13 13.89 -6.37
CA GLN A 220 -28.03 12.85 -5.86
C GLN A 220 -28.45 13.05 -4.39
N GLN A 221 -27.94 14.07 -3.68
CA GLN A 221 -28.18 14.31 -2.24
C GLN A 221 -28.04 13.06 -1.36
N THR A 222 -27.22 12.10 -1.79
CA THR A 222 -27.14 10.83 -1.12
C THR A 222 -26.13 10.84 0.02
N THR A 223 -26.59 10.46 1.21
CA THR A 223 -25.76 10.15 2.36
C THR A 223 -24.91 8.91 2.09
N ILE A 224 -23.59 9.04 2.16
CA ILE A 224 -22.67 7.89 2.09
C ILE A 224 -22.74 7.18 3.44
N GLU A 225 -23.23 5.95 3.46
CA GLU A 225 -23.15 5.14 4.68
C GLU A 225 -21.67 4.90 5.03
N PRO A 226 -21.27 5.10 6.30
CA PRO A 226 -19.92 4.80 6.73
C PRO A 226 -19.60 3.32 6.50
N TYR A 227 -18.37 3.04 6.05
CA TYR A 227 -17.89 1.69 5.79
C TYR A 227 -17.88 0.85 7.07
N LYS A 228 -18.34 -0.41 6.98
CA LYS A 228 -18.27 -1.34 8.10
C LYS A 228 -16.92 -2.05 8.11
N GLU A 229 -16.44 -2.42 9.30
CA GLU A 229 -15.15 -3.12 9.48
C GLU A 229 -15.07 -4.42 8.67
N ASP A 230 -16.20 -5.14 8.59
CA ASP A 230 -16.35 -6.33 7.77
C ASP A 230 -16.10 -6.07 6.28
N ASP A 231 -16.47 -4.90 5.77
CA ASP A 231 -16.30 -4.54 4.37
C ASP A 231 -14.83 -4.26 4.06
N VAL A 232 -14.13 -3.59 4.97
CA VAL A 232 -12.69 -3.34 4.89
C VAL A 232 -11.91 -4.65 5.00
N SER A 233 -12.26 -5.50 5.96
CA SER A 233 -11.63 -6.81 6.17
C SER A 233 -11.82 -7.72 4.95
N LYS A 234 -13.03 -7.80 4.39
CA LYS A 234 -13.31 -8.54 3.15
C LYS A 234 -12.55 -7.94 1.96
N ALA A 235 -12.46 -6.62 1.84
CA ALA A 235 -11.69 -5.97 0.78
C ALA A 235 -10.21 -6.33 0.87
N ILE A 236 -9.63 -6.32 2.07
CA ILE A 236 -8.23 -6.74 2.30
C ILE A 236 -8.04 -8.23 2.01
N ASP A 237 -8.97 -9.10 2.44
CA ASP A 237 -8.90 -10.53 2.16
C ASP A 237 -9.03 -10.83 0.65
N ASN A 238 -9.86 -10.07 -0.06
CA ASN A 238 -9.97 -10.13 -1.52
C ASN A 238 -8.67 -9.66 -2.19
N LEU A 239 -8.08 -8.56 -1.71
CA LEU A 239 -6.78 -8.06 -2.17
C LEU A 239 -5.65 -9.05 -1.90
N ASN A 240 -5.73 -9.83 -0.83
CA ASN A 240 -4.77 -10.88 -0.48
C ASN A 240 -5.06 -12.21 -1.16
N SER A 241 -6.26 -12.38 -1.75
CA SER A 241 -6.64 -13.60 -2.43
C SER A 241 -5.70 -13.87 -3.61
N GLY A 242 -5.15 -15.09 -3.68
CA GLY A 242 -4.21 -15.48 -4.73
C GLY A 242 -2.79 -14.93 -4.59
N LYS A 243 -2.53 -13.97 -3.69
CA LYS A 243 -1.18 -13.51 -3.34
C LYS A 243 -0.50 -14.52 -2.42
N SER A 244 0.79 -14.71 -2.62
CA SER A 244 1.63 -15.60 -1.81
C SER A 244 2.98 -14.93 -1.61
N PRO A 245 3.56 -15.00 -0.40
CA PRO A 245 4.87 -14.43 -0.11
C PRO A 245 5.93 -15.06 -1.02
N ASP A 246 6.88 -14.24 -1.45
CA ASP A 246 8.13 -14.67 -2.07
C ASP A 246 9.13 -15.07 -0.96
N GLU A 247 10.41 -15.21 -1.31
CA GLU A 247 11.47 -15.65 -0.39
C GLU A 247 11.68 -14.67 0.77
N TYR A 248 11.44 -13.39 0.51
CA TYR A 248 11.64 -12.28 1.45
C TYR A 248 10.34 -11.82 2.11
N GLY A 249 9.20 -12.44 1.81
CA GLY A 249 7.88 -11.99 2.32
C GLY A 249 7.32 -10.72 1.65
N LEU A 250 8.16 -9.94 0.98
CA LEU A 250 7.91 -8.59 0.49
C LEU A 250 6.66 -8.45 -0.39
N CYS A 251 6.44 -9.38 -1.33
CA CYS A 251 5.35 -9.23 -2.31
C CYS A 251 3.93 -9.48 -1.75
N ALA A 252 3.79 -9.99 -0.53
CA ALA A 252 2.48 -10.25 0.10
C ALA A 252 2.33 -9.62 1.50
N GLU A 253 3.44 -9.30 2.17
CA GLU A 253 3.42 -8.78 3.53
C GLU A 253 2.94 -7.34 3.65
N HIS A 254 3.09 -6.49 2.62
CA HIS A 254 2.64 -5.10 2.71
C HIS A 254 1.13 -4.96 3.02
N LEU A 255 0.30 -5.94 2.61
CA LEU A 255 -1.13 -5.96 2.93
C LEU A 255 -1.47 -6.84 4.15
N LYS A 256 -0.64 -7.83 4.49
CA LYS A 256 -0.80 -8.62 5.72
C LYS A 256 -0.46 -7.77 6.94
N LEU A 257 0.63 -7.01 6.87
CA LEU A 257 0.96 -5.95 7.81
C LEU A 257 -0.13 -4.88 7.78
N ALA A 258 -0.66 -4.44 6.64
CA ALA A 258 -1.81 -3.52 6.67
C ALA A 258 -3.02 -4.09 7.45
N LYS A 259 -3.34 -5.38 7.30
CA LYS A 259 -4.37 -6.07 8.09
C LYS A 259 -4.01 -6.14 9.58
N GLU A 260 -2.80 -6.57 9.90
CA GLU A 260 -2.30 -6.67 11.27
C GLU A 260 -2.11 -5.31 11.92
N THR A 261 -1.76 -4.25 11.19
CA THR A 261 -1.64 -2.87 11.69
C THR A 261 -3.01 -2.24 11.85
N PHE A 262 -3.99 -2.52 10.98
CA PHE A 262 -5.38 -2.13 11.20
C PHE A 262 -5.99 -2.87 12.41
N LEU A 263 -5.72 -4.17 12.56
CA LEU A 263 -6.27 -5.01 13.62
C LEU A 263 -5.50 -4.90 14.96
N ASN A 264 -4.18 -4.66 14.96
CA ASN A 264 -3.36 -4.45 16.17
C ASN A 264 -3.45 -3.01 16.69
N LEU A 265 -4.17 -2.12 15.99
CA LEU A 265 -4.68 -0.89 16.62
C LEU A 265 -5.83 -1.19 17.59
N ASN A 266 -6.33 -2.43 17.68
CA ASN A 266 -7.28 -2.87 18.70
C ASN A 266 -6.54 -3.52 19.88
N PHE A 267 -5.99 -2.70 20.79
CA PHE A 267 -5.58 -3.18 22.12
C PHE A 267 -6.74 -3.04 23.12
N GLY A 268 -7.21 -4.16 23.68
CA GLY A 268 -8.04 -4.21 24.90
C GLY A 268 -9.35 -5.00 24.80
N ASN A 269 -9.94 -5.07 23.62
CA ASN A 269 -11.04 -5.95 23.23
C ASN A 269 -10.98 -6.02 21.71
N ALA A 270 -11.16 -7.19 21.10
CA ALA A 270 -11.08 -7.33 19.63
C ALA A 270 -12.08 -6.46 18.84
N ASN A 271 -12.94 -5.70 19.54
CA ASN A 271 -14.02 -4.88 19.02
C ASN A 271 -13.89 -3.38 19.37
N SER A 272 -12.80 -2.91 20.00
CA SER A 272 -12.67 -1.49 20.39
C SER A 272 -11.53 -0.80 19.64
N THR A 273 -11.86 0.29 18.95
CA THR A 273 -10.92 1.20 18.29
C THR A 273 -9.94 1.82 19.30
N HIS A 274 -8.72 2.12 18.86
CA HIS A 274 -7.80 2.91 19.68
C HIS A 274 -8.40 4.29 19.99
N PRO A 275 -8.31 4.83 21.23
CA PRO A 275 -8.92 6.11 21.62
C PRO A 275 -8.49 7.34 20.81
N VAL A 276 -7.37 7.21 20.09
CA VAL A 276 -6.92 8.20 19.10
C VAL A 276 -7.98 8.49 18.03
N TRP A 277 -8.83 7.50 17.72
CA TRP A 277 -9.91 7.59 16.74
C TRP A 277 -11.22 8.09 17.36
N ASP A 278 -11.48 7.76 18.62
CA ASP A 278 -12.71 8.14 19.33
C ASP A 278 -12.83 9.66 19.51
N SER A 279 -11.69 10.35 19.50
CA SER A 279 -11.60 11.81 19.62
C SER A 279 -11.54 12.55 18.26
N VAL A 280 -11.78 11.87 17.13
CA VAL A 280 -11.62 12.43 15.77
C VAL A 280 -12.96 12.90 15.22
N GLU A 281 -13.06 14.20 14.97
CA GLU A 281 -14.16 14.74 14.18
C GLU A 281 -14.07 14.25 12.72
N GLN A 282 -15.20 14.16 12.01
CA GLN A 282 -15.27 13.73 10.60
C GLN A 282 -14.71 14.79 9.62
N ASN A 283 -13.56 15.37 9.95
CA ASN A 283 -12.82 16.35 9.17
C ASN A 283 -11.48 15.76 8.73
N LEU A 284 -11.13 15.94 7.44
CA LEU A 284 -9.88 15.47 6.86
C LEU A 284 -8.62 15.94 7.63
N ILE A 285 -8.66 17.13 8.22
CA ILE A 285 -7.54 17.65 9.02
C ILE A 285 -7.36 16.83 10.30
N GLU A 286 -8.45 16.53 11.01
CA GLU A 286 -8.40 15.70 12.23
C GLU A 286 -7.96 14.27 11.92
N ILE A 287 -8.45 13.70 10.82
CA ILE A 287 -8.03 12.37 10.34
C ILE A 287 -6.52 12.36 10.04
N ARG A 288 -5.97 13.40 9.41
CA ARG A 288 -4.52 13.50 9.14
C ARG A 288 -3.70 13.62 10.42
N LYS A 289 -4.20 14.36 11.41
CA LYS A 289 -3.56 14.47 12.73
C LYS A 289 -3.54 13.11 13.44
N ALA A 290 -4.67 12.42 13.47
CA ALA A 290 -4.81 11.07 14.06
C ALA A 290 -3.89 10.07 13.36
N SER A 291 -3.92 10.04 12.03
CA SER A 291 -3.06 9.18 11.21
C SER A 291 -1.57 9.41 11.47
N THR A 292 -1.17 10.64 11.78
CA THR A 292 0.23 10.96 12.09
C THR A 292 0.64 10.39 13.44
N LYS A 293 -0.17 10.58 14.48
CA LYS A 293 0.07 9.99 15.80
C LYS A 293 0.07 8.46 15.74
N VAL A 294 -0.90 7.86 15.04
CA VAL A 294 -0.97 6.41 14.81
C VAL A 294 0.28 5.87 14.11
N ARG A 295 0.81 6.59 13.12
CA ARG A 295 2.07 6.19 12.47
C ARG A 295 3.23 6.17 13.45
N MET A 296 3.31 7.16 14.34
CA MET A 296 4.37 7.20 15.38
C MET A 296 4.18 6.09 16.41
N LEU A 297 2.95 5.83 16.84
CA LEU A 297 2.61 4.78 17.79
C LEU A 297 2.91 3.37 17.24
N THR A 298 2.61 3.13 15.96
CA THR A 298 2.76 1.82 15.31
C THR A 298 4.16 1.56 14.73
N GLY A 299 5.08 2.54 14.83
CA GLY A 299 6.41 2.44 14.21
C GLY A 299 6.39 2.49 12.68
N THR A 300 5.32 3.01 12.07
CA THR A 300 5.24 3.24 10.61
C THR A 300 5.61 4.68 10.23
N TYR A 301 5.98 5.50 11.21
CA TYR A 301 6.52 6.84 11.02
C TYR A 301 8.03 6.79 10.77
N MET A 302 8.44 6.86 9.50
CA MET A 302 9.84 6.69 9.09
C MET A 302 10.77 7.82 9.60
N VAL A 303 11.66 7.47 10.53
CA VAL A 303 12.79 8.30 10.99
C VAL A 303 14.14 7.78 10.47
N GLN A 304 15.25 8.51 10.63
CA GLN A 304 16.56 8.03 10.12
C GLN A 304 17.00 6.70 10.75
N ALA A 305 16.69 6.45 12.02
CA ALA A 305 16.98 5.16 12.66
C ALA A 305 16.30 3.99 11.92
N ASP A 306 15.05 4.16 11.49
CA ASP A 306 14.33 3.14 10.72
C ASP A 306 14.95 2.97 9.32
N LYS A 307 15.28 4.08 8.67
CA LYS A 307 15.93 4.05 7.35
C LYS A 307 17.27 3.30 7.40
N HIS A 308 18.11 3.60 8.39
CA HIS A 308 19.35 2.87 8.62
C HIS A 308 19.11 1.37 8.87
N LYS A 309 18.08 1.01 9.65
CA LYS A 309 17.78 -0.38 9.98
C LYS A 309 17.24 -1.20 8.79
N PHE A 310 16.41 -0.59 7.93
CA PHE A 310 15.66 -1.31 6.89
C PHE A 310 16.18 -1.09 5.47
N SER A 311 17.11 -0.15 5.27
CA SER A 311 17.73 0.10 3.96
C SER A 311 18.78 -0.97 3.64
N GLN A 312 18.91 -1.29 2.34
CA GLN A 312 20.03 -2.10 1.83
C GLN A 312 21.32 -1.29 1.72
N TYR A 313 21.23 0.04 1.77
CA TYR A 313 22.34 0.98 1.71
C TYR A 313 22.71 1.47 3.11
N THR A 314 23.99 1.79 3.31
CA THR A 314 24.48 2.47 4.52
C THR A 314 23.88 3.87 4.60
N ILE A 315 22.91 4.08 5.48
CA ILE A 315 22.29 5.37 5.76
C ILE A 315 22.72 5.82 7.16
N ASP A 316 23.24 7.03 7.32
CA ASP A 316 23.55 7.58 8.65
C ASP A 316 22.25 7.70 9.49
N PRO A 317 22.14 7.05 10.65
CA PRO A 317 20.96 7.14 11.51
C PRO A 317 20.82 8.51 12.22
N THR A 318 21.82 9.40 12.09
CA THR A 318 21.85 10.71 12.74
C THR A 318 20.72 11.62 12.22
N CYS A 319 20.11 12.39 13.12
CA CYS A 319 19.05 13.34 12.77
C CYS A 319 19.51 14.40 11.77
N LEU A 320 18.88 14.41 10.59
CA LEU A 320 19.16 15.39 9.53
C LEU A 320 18.82 16.84 9.91
N LEU A 321 18.07 17.07 10.99
CA LEU A 321 17.76 18.42 11.44
C LEU A 321 18.81 18.96 12.38
N CYS A 322 19.22 18.18 13.39
CA CYS A 322 20.12 18.67 14.43
C CYS A 322 21.57 18.19 14.28
N HIS A 323 21.80 17.09 13.56
CA HIS A 323 23.10 16.42 13.39
C HIS A 323 23.80 16.04 14.70
N ARG A 324 23.05 15.74 15.78
CA ARG A 324 23.63 15.43 17.11
C ARG A 324 23.46 13.99 17.56
N GLU A 325 22.25 13.46 17.42
CA GLU A 325 21.87 12.15 17.96
C GLU A 325 21.16 11.33 16.87
N ILE A 326 21.02 10.02 17.12
CA ILE A 326 20.20 9.13 16.30
C ILE A 326 18.77 9.65 16.26
N GLU A 327 18.19 9.75 15.07
CA GLU A 327 16.78 10.13 14.92
C GLU A 327 15.89 8.92 15.10
N ASP A 328 15.50 8.67 16.35
CA ASP A 328 14.39 7.79 16.69
C ASP A 328 13.13 8.59 17.09
N ILE A 329 12.03 7.91 17.43
CA ILE A 329 10.79 8.57 17.87
C ILE A 329 11.00 9.33 19.19
N LEU A 330 11.82 8.79 20.11
CA LEU A 330 12.16 9.45 21.37
C LEU A 330 12.84 10.80 21.12
N HIS A 331 13.80 10.84 20.19
CA HIS A 331 14.52 12.03 19.79
C HIS A 331 13.57 13.06 19.18
N VAL A 332 12.72 12.67 18.23
CA VAL A 332 11.75 13.58 17.60
C VAL A 332 10.79 14.18 18.62
N LEU A 333 10.24 13.35 19.51
CA LEU A 333 9.22 13.78 20.47
C LEU A 333 9.77 14.52 21.68
N THR A 334 11.01 14.29 22.10
CA THR A 334 11.52 14.82 23.39
C THR A 334 12.87 15.54 23.33
N GLN A 335 13.74 15.28 22.34
CA GLN A 335 15.16 15.68 22.43
C GLN A 335 15.60 16.66 21.34
N CYS A 336 15.09 16.52 20.10
CA CYS A 336 15.60 17.25 18.93
C CYS A 336 15.59 18.77 19.12
N PRO A 337 16.72 19.46 19.28
CA PRO A 337 16.74 20.87 19.68
C PRO A 337 16.07 21.80 18.65
N VAL A 338 16.09 21.41 17.37
CA VAL A 338 15.45 22.17 16.28
C VAL A 338 13.92 22.21 16.40
N LEU A 339 13.32 21.20 17.02
CA LEU A 339 11.87 21.10 17.25
C LEU A 339 11.45 21.57 18.66
N CYS A 340 12.33 22.27 19.39
CA CYS A 340 12.08 22.62 20.79
C CYS A 340 10.91 23.60 20.98
N ASN A 341 10.70 24.51 20.03
CA ASN A 341 9.64 25.51 20.12
C ASN A 341 8.26 24.84 20.03
N GLU A 342 8.11 23.92 19.08
CA GLU A 342 6.89 23.12 18.92
C GLU A 342 6.63 22.25 20.15
N ARG A 343 7.68 21.73 20.82
CA ARG A 343 7.51 21.00 22.08
C ARG A 343 7.03 21.88 23.22
N LYS A 344 7.63 23.06 23.40
CA LYS A 344 7.27 24.01 24.47
C LYS A 344 5.79 24.43 24.39
N GLU A 345 5.28 24.64 23.18
CA GLU A 345 3.88 25.00 22.92
C GLU A 345 2.89 23.97 23.51
N TYR A 346 3.22 22.68 23.46
CA TYR A 346 2.32 21.60 23.88
C TYR A 346 2.66 21.00 25.26
N PHE A 347 3.93 20.96 25.65
CA PHE A 347 4.32 20.39 26.95
C PHE A 347 3.83 21.21 28.13
N THR A 348 3.71 22.54 28.00
CA THR A 348 3.19 23.37 29.10
C THR A 348 1.71 23.05 29.41
N PRO A 349 0.78 23.05 28.42
CA PRO A 349 -0.60 22.61 28.66
C PRO A 349 -0.72 21.15 29.12
N ILE A 350 0.05 20.23 28.53
CA ILE A 350 0.01 18.82 28.91
C ILE A 350 0.47 18.65 30.36
N LYS A 351 1.56 19.33 30.75
CA LYS A 351 2.07 19.30 32.12
C LYS A 351 1.03 19.85 33.10
N GLN A 352 0.43 21.01 32.79
CA GLN A 352 -0.61 21.60 33.63
C GLN A 352 -1.78 20.64 33.81
N LEU A 353 -2.30 20.06 32.71
CA LEU A 353 -3.43 19.13 32.76
C LEU A 353 -3.12 17.89 33.61
N VAL A 354 -1.90 17.34 33.50
CA VAL A 354 -1.47 16.20 34.31
C VAL A 354 -1.29 16.60 35.77
N THR A 355 -0.64 17.72 36.07
CA THR A 355 -0.40 18.19 37.45
C THR A 355 -1.71 18.47 38.19
N GLU A 356 -2.69 19.09 37.54
CA GLU A 356 -3.98 19.43 38.16
C GLU A 356 -4.86 18.20 38.48
N ASN A 357 -4.60 17.06 37.82
CA ASN A 357 -5.47 15.88 37.88
C ASN A 357 -4.77 14.60 38.38
N SER A 358 -3.50 14.71 38.81
CA SER A 358 -2.74 13.58 39.36
C SER A 358 -2.32 13.82 40.81
N PRO A 359 -2.01 12.77 41.58
CA PRO A 359 -1.46 12.91 42.92
C PRO A 359 -0.17 13.75 42.91
N PRO A 360 0.10 14.56 43.97
CA PRO A 360 1.36 15.31 44.09
C PRO A 360 2.59 14.42 43.89
N GLY A 361 3.59 14.88 43.14
CA GLY A 361 4.80 14.11 42.83
C GLY A 361 4.73 13.27 41.54
N THR A 362 3.53 13.02 41.00
CA THR A 362 3.35 12.17 39.80
C THR A 362 3.92 12.81 38.54
N TRP A 363 3.80 14.13 38.41
CA TRP A 363 4.27 14.84 37.22
C TRP A 363 5.80 14.87 37.16
N GLU A 364 6.49 14.97 38.31
CA GLU A 364 7.95 14.95 38.37
C GLU A 364 8.49 13.61 37.86
N LEU A 365 7.90 12.49 38.30
CA LEU A 365 8.28 11.16 37.84
C LEU A 365 8.06 10.98 36.33
N LEU A 366 6.92 11.46 35.82
CA LEU A 366 6.58 11.37 34.42
C LEU A 366 7.51 12.22 33.54
N PHE A 367 7.66 13.51 33.84
CA PHE A 367 8.36 14.46 32.96
C PHE A 367 9.88 14.41 33.09
N ASN A 368 10.43 13.81 34.16
CA ASN A 368 11.86 13.51 34.25
C ASN A 368 12.26 12.26 33.46
N ASN A 369 11.31 11.42 33.06
CA ASN A 369 11.55 10.22 32.28
C ASN A 369 11.10 10.41 30.83
N LYS A 370 12.06 10.59 29.92
CA LYS A 370 11.78 10.81 28.49
C LYS A 370 10.96 9.69 27.85
N LEU A 371 11.17 8.42 28.26
CA LEU A 371 10.38 7.30 27.76
C LEU A 371 8.93 7.36 28.25
N ALA A 372 8.72 7.78 29.50
CA ALA A 372 7.38 7.98 30.05
C ALA A 372 6.64 9.13 29.35
N VAL A 373 7.35 10.23 29.03
CA VAL A 373 6.79 11.33 28.21
C VAL A 373 6.45 10.83 26.81
N THR A 374 7.33 10.08 26.16
CA THR A 374 7.06 9.49 24.84
C THR A 374 5.84 8.57 24.88
N GLN A 375 5.74 7.70 25.89
CA GLN A 375 4.59 6.83 26.07
C GLN A 375 3.32 7.66 26.28
N LEU A 376 3.37 8.69 27.14
CA LEU A 376 2.23 9.58 27.37
C LEU A 376 1.75 10.25 26.08
N VAL A 377 2.68 10.73 25.27
CA VAL A 377 2.37 11.42 24.02
C VAL A 377 1.76 10.45 22.99
N LEU A 378 2.26 9.22 22.91
CA LEU A 378 1.81 8.25 21.92
C LEU A 378 0.54 7.51 22.33
N ASP A 379 0.39 7.18 23.61
CA ASP A 379 -0.76 6.51 24.21
C ASP A 379 -0.90 6.94 25.67
N CYS A 380 -1.76 7.94 25.90
CA CYS A 380 -2.08 8.40 27.25
C CYS A 380 -3.11 7.52 27.96
N THR A 381 -3.84 6.67 27.24
CA THR A 381 -5.01 5.96 27.77
C THR A 381 -4.62 5.01 28.89
N LYS A 382 -3.62 4.15 28.65
CA LYS A 382 -3.21 3.15 29.64
C LYS A 382 -2.70 3.82 30.92
N TYR A 383 -1.83 4.81 30.76
CA TYR A 383 -1.20 5.49 31.89
C TYR A 383 -2.21 6.31 32.70
N MET A 384 -3.10 7.04 32.03
CA MET A 384 -4.08 7.89 32.70
C MET A 384 -5.19 7.09 33.39
N LYS A 385 -5.61 5.95 32.83
CA LYS A 385 -6.54 5.04 33.53
C LYS A 385 -5.94 4.48 34.81
N GLN A 386 -4.65 4.17 34.83
CA GLN A 386 -3.95 3.71 36.04
C GLN A 386 -3.88 4.81 37.12
N LEU A 387 -3.84 6.07 36.71
CA LEU A 387 -3.86 7.22 37.62
C LEU A 387 -5.27 7.68 38.03
N GLY A 388 -6.32 6.98 37.59
CA GLY A 388 -7.70 7.31 37.95
C GLY A 388 -8.27 8.55 37.25
N PHE A 389 -7.70 8.94 36.10
CA PHE A 389 -8.23 10.07 35.33
C PHE A 389 -9.63 9.76 34.78
N LYS A 390 -10.50 10.78 34.77
CA LYS A 390 -11.80 10.72 34.12
C LYS A 390 -11.64 10.60 32.60
N GLU A 391 -12.54 9.88 31.95
CA GLU A 391 -12.49 9.64 30.50
C GLU A 391 -12.46 10.94 29.67
N GLU A 392 -13.19 11.98 30.11
CA GLU A 392 -13.18 13.30 29.47
C GLU A 392 -11.77 13.93 29.42
N LEU A 393 -11.00 13.78 30.51
CA LEU A 393 -9.63 14.29 30.58
C LEU A 393 -8.69 13.48 29.69
N ILE A 394 -8.92 12.17 29.59
CA ILE A 394 -8.18 11.28 28.69
C ILE A 394 -8.42 11.72 27.24
N LEU A 395 -9.68 11.95 26.83
CA LEU A 395 -10.03 12.42 25.48
C LEU A 395 -9.43 13.80 25.18
N LYS A 396 -9.46 14.71 26.16
CA LYS A 396 -8.83 16.04 26.03
C LYS A 396 -7.32 15.92 25.84
N LEU A 397 -6.65 15.08 26.63
CA LEU A 397 -5.21 14.85 26.53
C LEU A 397 -4.83 14.14 25.23
N GLU A 398 -5.65 13.19 24.79
CA GLU A 398 -5.49 12.48 23.52
C GLU A 398 -5.56 13.47 22.34
N THR A 399 -6.51 14.41 22.38
CA THR A 399 -6.64 15.50 21.39
C THR A 399 -5.38 16.39 21.36
N PHE A 400 -4.88 16.81 22.53
CA PHE A 400 -3.67 17.62 22.62
C PHE A 400 -2.44 16.91 22.08
N THR A 401 -2.23 15.66 22.49
CA THR A 401 -1.07 14.86 22.07
C THR A 401 -1.13 14.49 20.59
N ARG A 402 -2.33 14.30 20.03
CA ARG A 402 -2.56 14.15 18.58
C ARG A 402 -2.15 15.41 17.81
N HIS A 403 -2.59 16.59 18.27
CA HIS A 403 -2.20 17.87 17.66
C HIS A 403 -0.68 18.08 17.74
N PHE A 404 -0.09 17.76 18.89
CA PHE A 404 1.35 17.84 19.12
C PHE A 404 2.14 16.98 18.11
N CYS A 405 1.78 15.69 17.97
CA CYS A 405 2.43 14.79 17.02
C CYS A 405 2.35 15.31 15.58
N PHE A 406 1.19 15.84 15.18
CA PHE A 406 1.00 16.42 13.86
C PHE A 406 1.83 17.69 13.65
N LYS A 407 1.89 18.59 14.65
CA LYS A 407 2.69 19.82 14.58
C LYS A 407 4.17 19.51 14.43
N LEU A 408 4.69 18.56 15.20
CA LEU A 408 6.08 18.09 15.07
C LEU A 408 6.34 17.49 13.69
N HIS A 409 5.45 16.63 13.21
CA HIS A 409 5.56 16.06 11.87
C HIS A 409 5.61 17.13 10.78
N TYR A 410 4.65 18.06 10.79
CA TYR A 410 4.58 19.14 9.80
C TYR A 410 5.85 20.00 9.82
N ARG A 411 6.31 20.39 11.01
CA ARG A 411 7.54 21.17 11.15
C ARG A 411 8.75 20.40 10.63
N ARG A 412 8.90 19.13 11.03
CA ARG A 412 10.01 18.28 10.59
C ARG A 412 10.04 18.17 9.07
N ILE A 413 8.91 17.84 8.43
CA ILE A 413 8.84 17.73 6.96
C ILE A 413 9.13 19.07 6.29
N SER A 414 8.62 20.18 6.82
CA SER A 414 8.89 21.52 6.28
C SER A 414 10.38 21.87 6.34
N LEU A 415 11.08 21.49 7.41
CA LEU A 415 12.52 21.74 7.55
C LEU A 415 13.35 20.82 6.65
N LEU A 416 13.01 19.53 6.57
CA LEU A 416 13.70 18.58 5.68
C LEU A 416 13.58 19.02 4.21
N LYS A 417 12.40 19.47 3.77
CA LYS A 417 12.20 20.00 2.41
C LYS A 417 13.08 21.21 2.09
N LYS A 418 13.50 21.99 3.09
CA LYS A 418 14.41 23.13 2.91
C LYS A 418 15.88 22.73 2.88
N LEU A 419 16.20 21.50 3.27
CA LEU A 419 17.54 20.93 3.14
C LEU A 419 17.73 20.22 1.80
N ASP A 420 16.62 19.74 1.21
CA ASP A 420 16.61 19.01 -0.06
C ASP A 420 16.65 19.93 -1.31
N GLY A 421 16.43 21.24 -1.15
CA GLY A 421 16.48 22.23 -2.23
C GLY A 421 17.44 23.35 -1.90
#